data_AF-A0AA96JUZ6-F1
#
_entry.id   AF-A0AA96JUZ6-F1
#
_cell.length_a   1.000
_cell.length_b   1.000
_cell.length_c   1.000
_cell.angle_alpha   90.00
_cell.angle_beta   90.00
_cell.angle_gamma   90.00
#
_symmetry.space_group_name_H-M   'P 1'
#
loop_
_entity.id
_entity.type
_entity.pdbx_description
1 polymer ?
#
loop_
_entity_poly.entity_id
_entity_poly.type
_entity_poly.pdbx_seq_one_letter_code
_entity_poly.pdbx_strand_id
1 'polypeptide(L)'
;MKLRRHQKELADICDQILGGRRLTDIVCAVTPGGGKSLLPQILASRLIPAIADALCWIVPRSVLQDQGARGFQDPSHRALLGHRLEAMMTTNQEHPTRGCAAYVTTYQALAADTRKINAKEFRRKRYILVLDEPHHLEEGGLWHEAIQPLYERAVLRVLMSGTFERGEGTPIAFLPYSTTDRGNRLDWDSTESRAVIHYTLADALREHACIDLTVHYANCQATWLDAQGTEHHVESLAHAGKQTAAALLTALKTEAALELLSTGVKDWQVHRTTHSRSKLLVVAANIEQAQKYTAWLQERGVPARIATSEDSTAAYQAIKAFKRQGSGAVDCLITVAMAYEGLDVPAITHLICLTHIRTKPWIEQVVHRATRMDPLAGPYAEQRAYIYAPDDRPFRECLGYILDQRTTAIADSPSSTQILGEGAYPDAQGLLPTERAESSIQPLRSGVLEMRNQGLWANLATQGQTEMHQETPKERLDRLRKKIEQHVRAHEQSRKLSHGTVNRAVYSKFRKSRAAMTESELHKVMQWVHKIYPL
;
A
#
# COMPACT_ATOMS: atom_id res chain seq x y z
N MET A 1 -0.14 22.77 -17.87
CA MET A 1 -1.03 21.76 -17.23
C MET A 1 -2.46 22.23 -17.40
N LYS A 2 -3.44 21.33 -17.53
CA LYS A 2 -4.86 21.67 -17.55
C LYS A 2 -5.54 21.00 -16.36
N LEU A 3 -6.60 21.61 -15.83
CA LEU A 3 -7.42 20.99 -14.80
C LEU A 3 -8.13 19.75 -15.35
N ARG A 4 -8.15 18.70 -14.54
CA ARG A 4 -8.90 17.45 -14.76
C ARG A 4 -10.39 17.68 -14.52
N ARG A 5 -11.26 16.78 -15.01
CA ARG A 5 -12.73 16.92 -14.92
C ARG A 5 -13.21 17.28 -13.51
N HIS A 6 -12.84 16.49 -12.51
CA HIS A 6 -13.25 16.72 -11.11
C HIS A 6 -12.70 18.02 -10.50
N GLN A 7 -11.55 18.49 -10.97
CA GLN A 7 -10.95 19.77 -10.54
C GLN A 7 -11.72 20.95 -11.14
N LYS A 8 -12.15 20.84 -12.40
CA LYS A 8 -13.03 21.83 -13.05
C LYS A 8 -14.40 21.85 -12.38
N GLU A 9 -14.98 20.67 -12.17
CA GLU A 9 -16.28 20.51 -11.50
C GLU A 9 -16.27 21.13 -10.10
N LEU A 10 -15.18 20.95 -9.34
CA LEU A 10 -15.02 21.64 -8.05
C LEU A 10 -14.90 23.16 -8.20
N ALA A 11 -14.19 23.64 -9.21
CA ALA A 11 -14.10 25.08 -9.49
C ALA A 11 -15.47 25.67 -9.86
N ASP A 12 -16.26 24.96 -10.67
CA ASP A 12 -17.62 25.35 -11.03
C ASP A 12 -18.55 25.36 -9.80
N ILE A 13 -18.41 24.39 -8.90
CA ILE A 13 -19.11 24.38 -7.60
C ILE A 13 -18.70 25.60 -6.75
N CYS A 14 -17.41 25.97 -6.73
CA CYS A 14 -16.96 27.17 -6.04
C CYS A 14 -17.62 28.43 -6.62
N ASP A 15 -17.71 28.53 -7.94
CA ASP A 15 -18.35 29.67 -8.62
C ASP A 15 -19.86 29.72 -8.32
N GLN A 16 -20.53 28.57 -8.21
CA GLN A 16 -21.94 28.50 -7.76
C GLN A 16 -22.12 28.95 -6.30
N ILE A 17 -21.19 28.59 -5.41
CA ILE A 17 -21.21 29.04 -4.00
C ILE A 17 -21.05 30.56 -3.94
N LEU A 18 -20.13 31.14 -4.71
CA LEU A 18 -19.97 32.59 -4.85
C LEU A 18 -21.22 33.26 -5.43
N GLY A 19 -21.93 32.57 -6.32
CA GLY A 19 -23.24 32.97 -6.85
C GLY A 19 -24.42 32.83 -5.88
N GLY A 20 -24.20 32.35 -4.65
CA GLY A 20 -25.20 32.26 -3.60
C GLY A 20 -25.76 30.86 -3.33
N ARG A 21 -25.27 29.82 -4.01
CA ARG A 21 -25.64 28.42 -3.70
C ARG A 21 -25.16 28.07 -2.28
N ARG A 22 -26.08 27.67 -1.40
CA ARG A 22 -25.78 27.36 0.01
C ARG A 22 -25.39 25.90 0.19
N LEU A 23 -24.18 25.55 -0.22
CA LEU A 23 -23.59 24.24 0.08
C LEU A 23 -22.84 24.27 1.41
N THR A 24 -23.04 23.22 2.22
CA THR A 24 -22.29 22.98 3.45
C THR A 24 -21.30 21.83 3.30
N ASP A 25 -21.55 20.90 2.38
CA ASP A 25 -20.77 19.67 2.22
C ASP A 25 -20.43 19.41 0.75
N ILE A 26 -19.19 18.96 0.52
CA ILE A 26 -18.74 18.44 -0.76
C ILE A 26 -18.05 17.11 -0.52
N VAL A 27 -18.57 16.05 -1.13
CA VAL A 27 -17.94 14.72 -1.08
C VAL A 27 -17.25 14.44 -2.40
N CYS A 28 -15.94 14.26 -2.36
CA CYS A 28 -15.08 14.04 -3.52
C CYS A 28 -14.60 12.59 -3.54
N ALA A 29 -15.23 11.76 -4.36
CA ALA A 29 -14.80 10.40 -4.63
C ALA A 29 -13.83 10.35 -5.80
N VAL A 30 -12.54 10.41 -5.50
CA VAL A 30 -11.49 10.57 -6.52
C VAL A 30 -10.45 9.47 -6.41
N THR A 31 -10.39 8.64 -7.45
CA THR A 31 -9.48 7.49 -7.54
C THR A 31 -8.05 7.84 -7.10
N PRO A 32 -7.34 6.95 -6.38
CA PRO A 32 -5.94 7.18 -6.03
C PRO A 32 -5.09 7.57 -7.25
N GLY A 33 -4.22 8.58 -7.10
CA GLY A 33 -3.46 9.14 -8.24
C GLY A 33 -4.24 10.14 -9.10
N GLY A 34 -5.55 10.26 -8.92
CA GLY A 34 -6.43 11.17 -9.65
C GLY A 34 -6.16 12.67 -9.44
N GLY A 35 -5.34 13.07 -8.46
CA GLY A 35 -4.93 14.47 -8.25
C GLY A 35 -5.73 15.24 -7.20
N LYS A 36 -6.20 14.55 -6.15
CA LYS A 36 -6.93 15.10 -5.01
C LYS A 36 -6.24 16.28 -4.33
N SER A 37 -4.91 16.28 -4.28
CA SER A 37 -4.13 17.30 -3.58
C SER A 37 -4.24 18.72 -4.15
N LEU A 38 -4.81 18.88 -5.36
CA LEU A 38 -5.11 20.20 -5.94
C LEU A 38 -6.45 20.77 -5.46
N LEU A 39 -7.37 19.94 -4.96
CA LEU A 39 -8.71 20.37 -4.53
C LEU A 39 -8.69 21.39 -3.38
N PRO A 40 -7.89 21.22 -2.30
CA PRO A 40 -7.76 22.25 -1.26
C PRO A 40 -7.23 23.59 -1.79
N GLN A 41 -6.36 23.54 -2.80
CA GLN A 41 -5.79 24.75 -3.40
C GLN A 41 -6.83 25.48 -4.25
N ILE A 42 -7.69 24.75 -4.98
CA ILE A 42 -8.83 25.31 -5.72
C ILE A 42 -9.82 25.97 -4.76
N LEU A 43 -10.18 25.29 -3.67
CA LEU A 43 -11.08 25.83 -2.65
C LEU A 43 -10.53 27.13 -2.06
N ALA A 44 -9.26 27.11 -1.63
CA ALA A 44 -8.62 28.27 -1.04
C ALA A 44 -8.51 29.43 -2.05
N SER A 45 -8.10 29.17 -3.30
CA SER A 45 -7.91 30.24 -4.30
C SER A 45 -9.21 30.90 -4.74
N ARG A 46 -10.32 30.15 -4.73
CA ARG A 46 -11.63 30.64 -5.17
C ARG A 46 -12.45 31.26 -4.05
N LEU A 47 -12.43 30.66 -2.85
CA LEU A 47 -13.40 30.98 -1.80
C LEU A 47 -12.83 31.88 -0.68
N ILE A 48 -11.51 32.05 -0.57
CA ILE A 48 -10.89 32.95 0.40
C ILE A 48 -10.59 34.30 -0.29
N PRO A 49 -11.00 35.46 0.27
CA PRO A 49 -11.63 35.66 1.59
C PRO A 49 -13.17 35.72 1.60
N ALA A 50 -13.82 35.51 0.45
CA ALA A 50 -15.25 35.78 0.28
C ALA A 50 -16.15 34.93 1.21
N ILE A 51 -15.98 33.61 1.18
CA ILE A 51 -16.78 32.66 1.95
C ILE A 51 -16.10 32.29 3.27
N ALA A 52 -14.77 32.16 3.26
CA ALA A 52 -13.98 31.75 4.42
C ALA A 52 -12.76 32.63 4.61
N ASP A 53 -12.23 32.68 5.83
CA ASP A 53 -11.03 33.43 6.18
C ASP A 53 -9.76 32.57 6.04
N ALA A 54 -9.88 31.25 6.18
CA ALA A 54 -8.78 30.30 6.08
C ALA A 54 -9.26 28.86 5.77
N LEU A 55 -8.32 27.98 5.41
CA LEU A 55 -8.56 26.56 5.17
C LEU A 55 -7.77 25.67 6.15
N CYS A 56 -8.42 24.67 6.74
CA CYS A 56 -7.80 23.62 7.54
C CYS A 56 -7.84 22.31 6.76
N TRP A 57 -6.68 21.77 6.40
CA TRP A 57 -6.55 20.50 5.69
C TRP A 57 -6.01 19.43 6.64
N ILE A 58 -6.82 18.41 6.91
CA ILE A 58 -6.47 17.28 7.76
C ILE A 58 -6.09 16.10 6.86
N VAL A 59 -4.90 15.54 7.08
CA VAL A 59 -4.35 14.40 6.32
C VAL A 59 -3.97 13.24 7.24
N PRO A 60 -3.84 12.00 6.74
CA PRO A 60 -3.53 10.87 7.61
C PRO A 60 -2.10 10.84 8.14
N ARG A 61 -1.13 11.44 7.42
CA ARG A 61 0.31 11.30 7.75
C ARG A 61 1.09 12.60 7.59
N SER A 62 2.20 12.71 8.32
CA SER A 62 3.10 13.87 8.26
C SER A 62 3.78 14.06 6.90
N VAL A 63 4.02 12.99 6.14
CA VAL A 63 4.56 13.08 4.78
C VAL A 63 3.55 13.76 3.84
N LEU A 64 2.27 13.43 3.96
CA LEU A 64 1.20 14.09 3.21
C LEU A 64 1.00 15.53 3.69
N GLN A 65 1.27 15.81 4.96
CA GLN A 65 1.21 17.16 5.51
C GLN A 65 2.24 18.08 4.86
N ASP A 66 3.49 17.60 4.72
CA ASP A 66 4.56 18.33 4.01
C ASP A 66 4.24 18.51 2.53
N GLN A 67 3.76 17.44 1.86
CA GLN A 67 3.35 17.52 0.46
C GLN A 67 2.19 18.49 0.24
N GLY A 68 1.18 18.47 1.10
CA GLY A 68 0.03 19.37 1.03
C GLY A 68 0.43 20.83 1.19
N ALA A 69 1.28 21.13 2.19
CA ALA A 69 1.75 22.49 2.42
C ALA A 69 2.64 23.00 1.27
N ARG A 70 3.60 22.19 0.81
CA ARG A 70 4.43 22.52 -0.36
C ARG A 70 3.60 22.68 -1.63
N GLY A 71 2.51 21.94 -1.77
CA GLY A 71 1.61 22.02 -2.91
C GLY A 71 1.09 23.43 -3.16
N PHE A 72 0.73 24.18 -2.11
CA PHE A 72 0.30 25.59 -2.21
C PHE A 72 1.42 26.54 -2.69
N GLN A 73 2.67 26.16 -2.45
CA GLN A 73 3.86 26.94 -2.81
C GLN A 73 4.43 26.54 -4.17
N ASP A 74 3.93 25.45 -4.77
CA ASP A 74 4.40 24.93 -6.03
C ASP A 74 4.15 25.93 -7.18
N PRO A 75 5.19 26.33 -7.94
CA PRO A 75 5.04 27.31 -9.01
C PRO A 75 4.06 26.88 -10.12
N SER A 76 3.99 25.58 -10.42
CA SER A 76 3.12 25.06 -11.48
C SER A 76 1.66 25.11 -11.06
N HIS A 77 1.35 24.77 -9.80
CA HIS A 77 0.00 24.88 -9.25
C HIS A 77 -0.44 26.34 -9.15
N ARG A 78 0.44 27.23 -8.66
CA ARG A 78 0.18 28.68 -8.57
C ARG A 78 -0.13 29.28 -9.93
N ALA A 79 0.64 28.92 -10.96
CA ALA A 79 0.40 29.38 -12.32
C ALA A 79 -0.92 28.81 -12.90
N LEU A 80 -1.20 27.53 -12.64
CA LEU A 80 -2.42 26.85 -13.11
C LEU A 80 -3.69 27.44 -12.51
N LEU A 81 -3.66 27.77 -11.22
CA LEU A 81 -4.82 28.23 -10.45
C LEU A 81 -4.88 29.75 -10.26
N GLY A 82 -3.82 30.48 -10.64
CA GLY A 82 -3.77 31.94 -10.54
C GLY A 82 -3.70 32.50 -9.12
N HIS A 83 -3.05 31.81 -8.17
CA HIS A 83 -2.93 32.26 -6.77
C HIS A 83 -1.50 32.42 -6.28
N ARG A 84 -1.33 33.13 -5.17
CA ARG A 84 -0.07 33.21 -4.40
C ARG A 84 -0.22 32.77 -2.94
N LEU A 85 -1.33 32.11 -2.62
CA LEU A 85 -1.62 31.62 -1.29
C LEU A 85 -0.52 30.67 -0.78
N GLU A 86 -0.39 30.62 0.54
CA GLU A 86 0.55 29.76 1.25
C GLU A 86 -0.19 28.93 2.28
N ALA A 87 0.40 27.79 2.62
CA ALA A 87 -0.10 26.89 3.64
C ALA A 87 1.02 26.58 4.65
N MET A 88 0.67 26.54 5.93
CA MET A 88 1.58 26.13 7.00
C MET A 88 1.40 24.68 7.38
N MET A 89 2.50 23.97 7.65
CA MET A 89 2.43 22.75 8.44
C MET A 89 2.33 23.12 9.91
N THR A 90 1.37 22.55 10.62
CA THR A 90 1.18 22.78 12.06
C THR A 90 0.68 21.51 12.73
N THR A 91 0.94 21.40 14.01
CA THR A 91 0.29 20.39 14.86
C THR A 91 -0.78 21.10 15.68
N ASN A 92 -0.45 21.46 16.91
CA ASN A 92 -1.34 22.12 17.87
C ASN A 92 -0.68 23.39 18.41
N GLN A 93 -0.17 24.24 17.51
CA GLN A 93 0.32 25.56 17.90
C GLN A 93 -0.81 26.59 17.80
N GLU A 94 -0.81 27.57 18.69
CA GLU A 94 -1.72 28.72 18.58
C GLU A 94 -1.47 29.48 17.26
N HIS A 95 -2.52 30.08 16.71
CA HIS A 95 -2.50 30.72 15.40
C HIS A 95 -1.96 29.79 14.30
N PRO A 96 -2.63 28.66 14.03
CA PRO A 96 -2.10 27.58 13.18
C PRO A 96 -1.73 28.04 11.76
N THR A 97 -2.40 29.07 11.23
CA THR A 97 -2.06 29.61 9.91
C THR A 97 -0.85 30.54 9.90
N ARG A 98 -0.50 31.17 11.02
CA ARG A 98 0.56 32.20 11.13
C ARG A 98 0.51 33.27 10.01
N GLY A 99 -0.69 33.65 9.59
CA GLY A 99 -0.91 34.63 8.52
C GLY A 99 -1.05 34.05 7.11
N CYS A 100 -0.78 32.75 6.92
CA CYS A 100 -1.06 32.04 5.67
C CYS A 100 -2.57 31.80 5.47
N ALA A 101 -2.95 31.42 4.25
CA ALA A 101 -4.36 31.19 3.88
C ALA A 101 -4.86 29.81 4.31
N ALA A 102 -3.94 28.86 4.50
CA ALA A 102 -4.27 27.51 4.92
C ALA A 102 -3.29 26.99 5.97
N TYR A 103 -3.71 25.96 6.70
CA TYR A 103 -2.80 25.10 7.43
C TYR A 103 -3.13 23.63 7.19
N VAL A 104 -2.10 22.79 7.22
CA VAL A 104 -2.19 21.35 7.06
C VAL A 104 -1.78 20.71 8.38
N THR A 105 -2.61 19.80 8.89
CA THR A 105 -2.38 19.05 10.14
C THR A 105 -2.72 17.57 9.93
N THR A 106 -2.42 16.73 10.90
CA THR A 106 -2.73 15.29 10.84
C THR A 106 -3.87 14.90 11.76
N TYR A 107 -4.59 13.81 11.44
CA TYR A 107 -5.57 13.22 12.35
C TYR A 107 -4.96 12.96 13.74
N GLN A 108 -3.75 12.40 13.76
CA GLN A 108 -3.04 12.12 15.00
C GLN A 108 -2.66 13.38 15.79
N ALA A 109 -2.23 14.44 15.11
CA ALA A 109 -1.91 15.70 15.78
C ALA A 109 -3.16 16.29 16.44
N LEU A 110 -4.29 16.32 15.72
CA LEU A 110 -5.55 16.82 16.28
C LEU A 110 -6.04 16.00 17.47
N ALA A 111 -5.93 14.68 17.40
CA ALA A 111 -6.30 13.79 18.52
C ALA A 111 -5.48 14.07 19.78
N ALA A 112 -4.22 14.50 19.61
CA ALA A 112 -3.34 14.90 20.71
C ALA A 112 -3.60 16.34 21.23
N ASP A 113 -4.55 17.08 20.66
CA ASP A 113 -4.88 18.47 21.05
C ASP A 113 -5.71 18.54 22.34
N THR A 114 -5.09 18.22 23.48
CA THR A 114 -5.72 18.29 24.81
C THR A 114 -6.18 19.71 25.19
N ARG A 115 -5.60 20.75 24.60
CA ARG A 115 -5.92 22.16 24.88
C ARG A 115 -7.04 22.72 24.01
N LYS A 116 -7.56 21.92 23.07
CA LYS A 116 -8.61 22.27 22.11
C LYS A 116 -8.26 23.55 21.33
N ILE A 117 -6.99 23.72 20.96
CA ILE A 117 -6.47 24.89 20.25
C ILE A 117 -7.20 25.08 18.92
N ASN A 118 -7.34 24.00 18.15
CA ASN A 118 -8.00 24.05 16.84
C ASN A 118 -9.49 24.40 16.96
N ALA A 119 -10.19 23.81 17.93
CA ALA A 119 -11.60 24.13 18.18
C ALA A 119 -11.82 25.57 18.64
N LYS A 120 -10.88 26.15 19.39
CA LYS A 120 -10.88 27.59 19.74
C LYS A 120 -10.64 28.46 18.51
N GLU A 121 -9.72 28.08 17.65
CA GLU A 121 -9.43 28.82 16.40
C GLU A 121 -10.64 28.85 15.46
N PHE A 122 -11.35 27.72 15.31
CA PHE A 122 -12.60 27.64 14.53
C PHE A 122 -13.76 28.48 15.09
N ARG A 123 -13.66 29.00 16.33
CA ARG A 123 -14.62 29.98 16.87
C ARG A 123 -14.29 31.42 16.48
N ARG A 124 -13.04 31.68 16.07
CA ARG A 124 -12.52 33.03 15.82
C ARG A 124 -12.58 33.44 14.36
N LYS A 125 -12.59 32.46 13.45
CA LYS A 125 -12.56 32.66 11.99
C LYS A 125 -13.43 31.64 11.28
N ARG A 126 -13.88 31.99 10.08
CA ARG A 126 -14.61 31.11 9.16
C ARG A 126 -13.62 30.18 8.46
N TYR A 127 -13.75 28.87 8.68
CA TYR A 127 -12.85 27.88 8.09
C TYR A 127 -13.54 27.00 7.05
N ILE A 128 -12.86 26.75 5.94
CA ILE A 128 -13.10 25.56 5.12
C ILE A 128 -12.38 24.39 5.80
N LEU A 129 -13.09 23.30 6.07
CA LEU A 129 -12.52 22.08 6.63
C LEU A 129 -12.39 21.04 5.52
N VAL A 130 -11.18 20.55 5.28
CA VAL A 130 -10.92 19.47 4.33
C VAL A 130 -10.42 18.23 5.08
N LEU A 131 -11.12 17.10 4.90
CA LEU A 131 -10.76 15.79 5.42
C LEU A 131 -10.26 14.91 4.27
N ASP A 132 -8.96 14.58 4.29
CA ASP A 132 -8.33 13.71 3.28
C ASP A 132 -8.26 12.28 3.77
N GLU A 133 -8.71 11.35 2.94
CA GLU A 133 -8.81 9.92 3.23
C GLU A 133 -9.55 9.65 4.58
N PRO A 134 -10.79 10.15 4.75
CA PRO A 134 -11.55 10.02 5.99
C PRO A 134 -11.93 8.57 6.32
N HIS A 135 -11.66 7.59 5.47
CA HIS A 135 -11.89 6.16 5.75
C HIS A 135 -11.13 5.64 6.98
N HIS A 136 -10.16 6.41 7.47
CA HIS A 136 -9.49 6.22 8.74
C HIS A 136 -10.32 6.63 9.97
N LEU A 137 -11.39 7.41 9.80
CA LEU A 137 -12.25 7.92 10.87
C LEU A 137 -13.35 6.92 11.23
N GLU A 138 -13.26 6.45 12.47
CA GLU A 138 -14.30 5.65 13.11
C GLU A 138 -15.23 6.54 13.93
N GLU A 139 -16.53 6.35 13.77
CA GLU A 139 -17.54 7.06 14.56
C GLU A 139 -17.37 6.73 16.05
N GLY A 140 -17.36 7.76 16.89
CA GLY A 140 -17.05 7.63 18.32
C GLY A 140 -15.57 7.38 18.67
N GLY A 141 -14.68 7.29 17.67
CA GLY A 141 -13.24 7.16 17.90
C GLY A 141 -12.56 8.48 18.29
N LEU A 142 -11.33 8.39 18.79
CA LEU A 142 -10.53 9.54 19.23
C LEU A 142 -10.40 10.65 18.17
N TRP A 143 -10.23 10.25 16.90
CA TRP A 143 -10.11 11.20 15.79
C TRP A 143 -11.44 11.88 15.47
N HIS A 144 -12.55 11.15 15.56
CA HIS A 144 -13.89 11.69 15.37
C HIS A 144 -14.21 12.75 16.44
N GLU A 145 -13.98 12.43 17.71
CA GLU A 145 -14.21 13.37 18.82
C GLU A 145 -13.38 14.65 18.71
N ALA A 146 -12.14 14.55 18.23
CA ALA A 146 -11.27 15.70 18.03
C ALA A 146 -11.73 16.61 16.87
N ILE A 147 -12.33 16.02 15.83
CA ILE A 147 -12.76 16.74 14.62
C ILE A 147 -14.18 17.29 14.75
N GLN A 148 -15.06 16.63 15.50
CA GLN A 148 -16.46 17.02 15.67
C GLN A 148 -16.65 18.53 15.90
N PRO A 149 -15.91 19.21 16.81
CA PRO A 149 -16.11 20.64 17.06
C PRO A 149 -15.65 21.55 15.92
N LEU A 150 -14.73 21.08 15.08
CA LEU A 150 -14.29 21.78 13.86
C LEU A 150 -15.33 21.58 12.76
N TYR A 151 -15.83 20.36 12.62
CA TYR A 151 -16.84 19.98 11.63
C TYR A 151 -18.13 20.78 11.81
N GLU A 152 -18.61 20.93 13.05
CA GLU A 152 -19.82 21.71 13.37
C GLU A 152 -19.68 23.20 13.08
N ARG A 153 -18.44 23.73 13.02
CA ARG A 153 -18.16 25.17 12.89
C ARG A 153 -17.66 25.58 11.51
N ALA A 154 -17.23 24.63 10.70
CA ALA A 154 -16.75 24.91 9.35
C ALA A 154 -17.86 25.52 8.50
N VAL A 155 -17.52 26.54 7.70
CA VAL A 155 -18.48 27.15 6.75
C VAL A 155 -18.68 26.30 5.51
N LEU A 156 -17.71 25.43 5.20
CA LEU A 156 -17.76 24.44 4.13
C LEU A 156 -16.91 23.24 4.53
N ARG A 157 -17.42 22.04 4.30
CA ARG A 157 -16.79 20.77 4.67
C ARG A 157 -16.56 19.96 3.42
N VAL A 158 -15.32 19.51 3.21
CA VAL A 158 -14.94 18.75 2.04
C VAL A 158 -14.30 17.45 2.46
N LEU A 159 -14.93 16.34 2.08
CA LEU A 159 -14.44 14.99 2.36
C LEU A 159 -13.92 14.41 1.05
N MET A 160 -12.64 14.06 1.00
CA MET A 160 -12.03 13.51 -0.21
C MET A 160 -11.38 12.16 0.07
N SER A 161 -11.75 11.15 -0.71
CA SER A 161 -11.20 9.79 -0.56
C SER A 161 -11.07 9.12 -1.92
N GLY A 162 -10.11 8.19 -2.02
CA GLY A 162 -10.09 7.24 -3.14
C GLY A 162 -11.01 6.06 -2.91
N THR A 163 -11.29 5.76 -1.64
CA THR A 163 -11.94 4.54 -1.20
C THR A 163 -12.91 4.87 -0.06
N PHE A 164 -14.18 4.50 -0.18
CA PHE A 164 -15.23 4.81 0.80
C PHE A 164 -15.69 3.58 1.58
N GLU A 165 -14.78 2.62 1.72
CA GLU A 165 -14.99 1.38 2.48
C GLU A 165 -13.94 1.29 3.59
N ARG A 166 -14.34 0.92 4.80
CA ARG A 166 -13.41 0.45 5.84
C ARG A 166 -13.24 -1.05 5.72
N GLY A 167 -12.05 -1.57 6.02
CA GLY A 167 -11.77 -3.01 5.98
C GLY A 167 -12.70 -3.86 6.87
N GLU A 168 -13.24 -3.27 7.94
CA GLU A 168 -14.16 -3.91 8.90
C GLU A 168 -15.65 -3.68 8.56
N GLY A 169 -15.98 -3.03 7.43
CA GLY A 169 -17.37 -2.77 7.01
C GLY A 169 -18.14 -1.73 7.84
N THR A 170 -17.52 -1.15 8.86
CA THR A 170 -18.09 -0.08 9.69
C THR A 170 -18.23 1.24 8.91
N PRO A 171 -19.28 2.06 9.19
CA PRO A 171 -19.43 3.39 8.61
C PRO A 171 -18.22 4.30 8.86
N ILE A 172 -17.93 5.16 7.89
CA ILE A 172 -16.95 6.22 7.99
C ILE A 172 -17.63 7.44 8.61
N ALA A 173 -17.02 8.01 9.65
CA ALA A 173 -17.61 9.17 10.32
C ALA A 173 -17.83 10.36 9.36
N PHE A 174 -18.86 11.17 9.64
CA PHE A 174 -19.26 12.36 8.89
C PHE A 174 -19.82 12.13 7.48
N LEU A 175 -19.75 10.91 6.96
CA LEU A 175 -20.31 10.59 5.66
C LEU A 175 -21.78 10.16 5.78
N PRO A 176 -22.61 10.48 4.78
CA PRO A 176 -24.03 10.19 4.81
C PRO A 176 -24.30 8.72 4.45
N TYR A 177 -25.11 8.03 5.25
CA TYR A 177 -25.52 6.66 4.96
C TYR A 177 -27.05 6.55 4.88
N SER A 178 -27.55 5.81 3.89
CA SER A 178 -28.93 5.36 3.82
C SER A 178 -29.03 3.94 4.37
N THR A 179 -30.08 3.68 5.17
CA THR A 179 -30.37 2.35 5.70
C THR A 179 -31.08 1.55 4.61
N THR A 180 -30.56 0.36 4.28
CA THR A 180 -31.16 -0.55 3.32
C THR A 180 -31.34 -1.95 3.92
N ASP A 181 -32.14 -2.81 3.29
CA ASP A 181 -32.34 -4.21 3.72
C ASP A 181 -31.03 -5.03 3.77
N ARG A 182 -29.97 -4.56 3.09
CA ARG A 182 -28.64 -5.18 3.05
C ARG A 182 -27.61 -4.47 3.96
N GLY A 183 -28.05 -3.54 4.81
CA GLY A 183 -27.19 -2.74 5.69
C GLY A 183 -27.09 -1.27 5.29
N ASN A 184 -26.22 -0.52 5.97
CA ASN A 184 -25.98 0.89 5.68
C ASN A 184 -25.15 1.05 4.40
N ARG A 185 -25.64 1.85 3.44
CA ARG A 185 -24.94 2.17 2.19
C ARG A 185 -24.64 3.65 2.14
N LEU A 186 -23.49 4.02 1.59
CA LEU A 186 -23.15 5.43 1.43
C LEU A 186 -24.13 6.10 0.46
N ASP A 187 -24.66 7.25 0.88
CA ASP A 187 -25.57 8.06 0.09
C ASP A 187 -24.77 9.03 -0.80
N TRP A 188 -24.82 8.75 -2.11
CA TRP A 188 -24.10 9.47 -3.15
C TRP A 188 -24.94 10.57 -3.82
N ASP A 189 -26.16 10.81 -3.36
CA ASP A 189 -27.03 11.78 -4.00
C ASP A 189 -26.54 13.21 -3.73
N SER A 190 -26.71 14.10 -4.69
CA SER A 190 -26.56 15.53 -4.43
C SER A 190 -27.84 16.07 -3.80
N THR A 191 -27.70 16.93 -2.80
CA THR A 191 -28.83 17.61 -2.14
C THR A 191 -28.69 19.13 -2.29
N GLU A 192 -29.64 19.89 -1.75
CA GLU A 192 -29.54 21.35 -1.72
C GLU A 192 -28.28 21.85 -0.98
N SER A 193 -27.85 21.11 0.06
CA SER A 193 -26.72 21.44 0.93
C SER A 193 -25.46 20.60 0.67
N ARG A 194 -25.55 19.54 -0.13
CA ARG A 194 -24.43 18.62 -0.43
C ARG A 194 -24.19 18.48 -1.93
N ALA A 195 -22.94 18.65 -2.35
CA ALA A 195 -22.49 18.27 -3.68
C ALA A 195 -21.64 16.99 -3.62
N VAL A 196 -21.70 16.19 -4.69
CA VAL A 196 -20.90 14.98 -4.83
C VAL A 196 -20.14 15.01 -6.14
N ILE A 197 -18.84 14.74 -6.09
CA ILE A 197 -17.95 14.69 -7.25
C ILE A 197 -17.37 13.29 -7.35
N HIS A 198 -17.62 12.61 -8.48
CA HIS A 198 -17.03 11.31 -8.77
C HIS A 198 -15.93 11.44 -9.83
N TYR A 199 -14.78 10.83 -9.59
CA TYR A 199 -13.67 10.70 -10.53
C TYR A 199 -13.08 9.30 -10.45
N THR A 200 -13.52 8.47 -11.38
CA THR A 200 -13.23 7.04 -11.44
C THR A 200 -11.85 6.77 -12.02
N LEU A 201 -11.36 5.52 -11.92
CA LEU A 201 -10.17 5.10 -12.66
C LEU A 201 -10.37 5.27 -14.17
N ALA A 202 -11.58 5.02 -14.67
CA ALA A 202 -11.89 5.23 -16.08
C ALA A 202 -11.73 6.69 -16.51
N ASP A 203 -12.15 7.65 -15.67
CA ASP A 203 -11.88 9.07 -15.90
C ASP A 203 -10.38 9.38 -15.90
N ALA A 204 -9.64 8.82 -14.93
CA ALA A 204 -8.20 9.02 -14.83
C ALA A 204 -7.43 8.47 -16.03
N LEU A 205 -7.83 7.31 -16.56
CA LEU A 205 -7.26 6.73 -17.78
C LEU A 205 -7.60 7.56 -19.01
N ARG A 206 -8.87 8.02 -19.15
CA ARG A 206 -9.30 8.87 -20.27
C ARG A 206 -8.57 10.22 -20.31
N GLU A 207 -8.26 10.79 -19.14
CA GLU A 207 -7.53 12.07 -19.04
C GLU A 207 -6.00 11.89 -18.92
N HIS A 208 -5.48 10.68 -19.10
CA HIS A 208 -4.06 10.34 -18.99
C HIS A 208 -3.44 10.75 -17.63
N ALA A 209 -4.25 10.75 -16.57
CA ALA A 209 -3.80 10.95 -15.19
C ALA A 209 -3.12 9.70 -14.64
N CYS A 210 -3.61 8.53 -15.05
CA CYS A 210 -3.06 7.21 -14.74
C CYS A 210 -2.66 6.50 -16.02
N ILE A 211 -1.72 5.56 -15.92
CA ILE A 211 -1.28 4.68 -17.01
C ILE A 211 -1.91 3.30 -16.86
N ASP A 212 -1.90 2.56 -17.97
CA ASP A 212 -2.40 1.20 -18.04
C ASP A 212 -1.53 0.22 -17.23
N LEU A 213 -2.07 -0.95 -16.89
CA LEU A 213 -1.38 -1.95 -16.06
C LEU A 213 -1.50 -3.39 -16.60
N THR A 214 -0.46 -4.17 -16.34
CA THR A 214 -0.38 -5.61 -16.56
C THR A 214 -0.11 -6.29 -15.23
N VAL A 215 -0.81 -7.39 -14.96
CA VAL A 215 -0.65 -8.16 -13.72
C VAL A 215 -0.18 -9.57 -14.03
N HIS A 216 0.82 -10.01 -13.29
CA HIS A 216 1.40 -11.35 -13.28
C HIS A 216 1.14 -12.00 -11.93
N TYR A 217 0.42 -13.13 -11.96
CA TYR A 217 0.08 -13.89 -10.76
C TYR A 217 0.93 -15.15 -10.66
N ALA A 218 1.57 -15.35 -9.51
CA ALA A 218 2.36 -16.54 -9.20
C ALA A 218 1.50 -17.57 -8.49
N ASN A 219 1.01 -18.57 -9.22
CA ASN A 219 0.34 -19.71 -8.61
C ASN A 219 1.40 -20.63 -8.03
N CYS A 220 1.28 -20.94 -6.73
CA CYS A 220 2.30 -21.63 -5.99
C CYS A 220 1.72 -22.86 -5.30
N GLN A 221 2.53 -23.91 -5.18
CA GLN A 221 2.30 -24.98 -4.21
C GLN A 221 2.92 -24.58 -2.87
N ALA A 222 2.37 -25.08 -1.76
CA ALA A 222 2.88 -24.79 -0.43
C ALA A 222 2.74 -25.99 0.52
N THR A 223 3.72 -26.15 1.41
CA THR A 223 3.70 -27.16 2.49
C THR A 223 4.08 -26.51 3.83
N TRP A 224 3.30 -26.77 4.87
CA TRP A 224 3.53 -26.23 6.22
C TRP A 224 3.12 -27.24 7.29
N LEU A 225 3.57 -27.04 8.53
CA LEU A 225 3.02 -27.71 9.70
C LEU A 225 2.03 -26.79 10.42
N ASP A 226 0.93 -27.33 10.93
CA ASP A 226 0.05 -26.60 11.85
C ASP A 226 0.60 -26.60 13.30
N ALA A 227 -0.13 -25.98 14.21
CA ALA A 227 0.24 -25.87 15.63
C ALA A 227 0.34 -27.24 16.33
N GLN A 228 -0.30 -28.28 15.80
CA GLN A 228 -0.25 -29.65 16.29
C GLN A 228 0.89 -30.46 15.65
N GLY A 229 1.61 -29.89 14.68
CA GLY A 229 2.68 -30.55 13.94
C GLY A 229 2.18 -31.42 12.79
N THR A 230 0.91 -31.29 12.40
CA THR A 230 0.35 -31.98 11.23
C THR A 230 0.82 -31.28 9.96
N GLU A 231 1.34 -32.04 9.00
CA GLU A 231 1.72 -31.50 7.70
C GLU A 231 0.49 -31.27 6.82
N HIS A 232 0.40 -30.07 6.27
CA HIS A 232 -0.60 -29.67 5.29
C HIS A 232 0.10 -29.32 3.98
N HIS A 233 -0.57 -29.64 2.88
CA HIS A 233 -0.09 -29.34 1.54
C HIS A 233 -1.23 -28.83 0.67
N VAL A 234 -0.96 -27.78 -0.11
CA VAL A 234 -1.80 -27.39 -1.24
C VAL A 234 -0.98 -27.43 -2.52
N GLU A 235 -1.58 -28.01 -3.55
CA GLU A 235 -0.99 -28.03 -4.89
C GLU A 235 -1.10 -26.66 -5.56
N SER A 236 -2.12 -25.86 -5.25
CA SER A 236 -2.31 -24.54 -5.85
C SER A 236 -2.88 -23.53 -4.87
N LEU A 237 -2.19 -22.39 -4.73
CA LEU A 237 -2.65 -21.24 -3.97
C LEU A 237 -4.00 -20.71 -4.51
N ALA A 238 -4.17 -20.70 -5.83
CA ALA A 238 -5.39 -20.22 -6.48
C ALA A 238 -6.63 -21.05 -6.12
N HIS A 239 -6.42 -22.31 -5.71
CA HIS A 239 -7.47 -23.27 -5.37
C HIS A 239 -7.37 -23.76 -3.91
N ALA A 240 -6.63 -23.05 -3.05
CA ALA A 240 -6.40 -23.45 -1.65
C ALA A 240 -7.64 -23.38 -0.74
N GLY A 241 -8.74 -22.77 -1.20
CA GLY A 241 -10.00 -22.70 -0.46
C GLY A 241 -9.81 -22.13 0.95
N LYS A 242 -10.24 -22.88 1.97
CA LYS A 242 -10.12 -22.46 3.39
C LYS A 242 -8.68 -22.36 3.89
N GLN A 243 -7.71 -22.99 3.20
CA GLN A 243 -6.31 -22.97 3.58
C GLN A 243 -5.51 -21.81 2.92
N THR A 244 -6.19 -20.91 2.20
CA THR A 244 -5.56 -19.80 1.46
C THR A 244 -4.63 -18.96 2.32
N ALA A 245 -5.04 -18.58 3.55
CA ALA A 245 -4.17 -17.79 4.43
C ALA A 245 -2.86 -18.50 4.78
N ALA A 246 -2.93 -19.78 5.17
CA ALA A 246 -1.75 -20.55 5.58
C ALA A 246 -0.83 -20.84 4.38
N ALA A 247 -1.40 -21.17 3.23
CA ALA A 247 -0.67 -21.37 1.99
C ALA A 247 0.03 -20.08 1.53
N LEU A 248 -0.65 -18.94 1.59
CA LEU A 248 -0.09 -17.63 1.24
C LEU A 248 1.06 -17.25 2.18
N LEU A 249 0.86 -17.35 3.49
CA LEU A 249 1.92 -17.08 4.48
C LEU A 249 3.14 -17.98 4.25
N THR A 250 2.91 -19.24 3.89
CA THR A 250 3.98 -20.18 3.56
C THR A 250 4.74 -19.74 2.30
N ALA A 251 4.04 -19.39 1.23
CA ALA A 251 4.64 -18.91 -0.01
C ALA A 251 5.47 -17.63 0.20
N LEU A 252 4.96 -16.70 1.04
CA LEU A 252 5.64 -15.44 1.37
C LEU A 252 6.91 -15.60 2.23
N LYS A 253 7.03 -16.70 2.98
CA LYS A 253 8.16 -16.96 3.88
C LYS A 253 9.21 -17.92 3.30
N THR A 254 8.88 -18.64 2.22
CA THR A 254 9.72 -19.69 1.64
C THR A 254 10.15 -19.35 0.20
N GLU A 255 10.42 -20.35 -0.65
CA GLU A 255 11.11 -20.17 -1.94
C GLU A 255 10.30 -19.34 -2.95
N ALA A 256 8.99 -19.53 -3.02
CA ALA A 256 8.13 -18.86 -4.01
C ALA A 256 8.24 -17.33 -3.96
N ALA A 257 8.40 -16.73 -2.79
CA ALA A 257 8.61 -15.29 -2.65
C ALA A 257 9.87 -14.79 -3.36
N LEU A 258 10.98 -15.53 -3.26
CA LEU A 258 12.24 -15.16 -3.93
C LEU A 258 12.18 -15.44 -5.44
N GLU A 259 11.46 -16.48 -5.86
CA GLU A 259 11.22 -16.76 -7.29
C GLU A 259 10.40 -15.63 -7.94
N LEU A 260 9.32 -15.19 -7.29
CA LEU A 260 8.50 -14.06 -7.74
C LEU A 260 9.29 -12.73 -7.72
N LEU A 261 10.07 -12.48 -6.66
CA LEU A 261 10.96 -11.32 -6.59
C LEU A 261 11.97 -11.32 -7.75
N SER A 262 12.65 -12.45 -7.97
CA SER A 262 13.63 -12.63 -9.04
C SER A 262 13.01 -12.38 -10.42
N THR A 263 11.81 -12.90 -10.63
CA THR A 263 11.03 -12.70 -11.86
C THR A 263 10.77 -11.22 -12.12
N GLY A 264 10.14 -10.53 -11.16
CA GLY A 264 9.79 -9.12 -11.34
C GLY A 264 11.02 -8.21 -11.47
N VAL A 265 12.12 -8.55 -10.80
CA VAL A 265 13.40 -7.82 -10.92
C VAL A 265 14.02 -7.99 -12.30
N LYS A 266 14.01 -9.21 -12.86
CA LYS A 266 14.52 -9.46 -14.22
C LYS A 266 13.72 -8.68 -15.26
N ASP A 267 12.39 -8.73 -15.20
CA ASP A 267 11.51 -7.97 -16.09
C ASP A 267 11.77 -6.45 -15.97
N TRP A 268 11.86 -5.94 -14.75
CA TRP A 268 12.21 -4.55 -14.51
C TRP A 268 13.57 -4.15 -15.08
N GLN A 269 14.59 -5.00 -14.93
CA GLN A 269 15.92 -4.76 -15.50
C GLN A 269 15.89 -4.69 -17.03
N VAL A 270 15.13 -5.58 -17.68
CA VAL A 270 14.92 -5.55 -19.13
C VAL A 270 14.20 -4.26 -19.53
N HIS A 271 13.09 -3.92 -18.88
CA HIS A 271 12.36 -2.67 -19.11
C HIS A 271 13.25 -1.43 -18.95
N ARG A 272 14.17 -1.44 -17.97
CA ARG A 272 15.06 -0.34 -17.68
C ARG A 272 16.10 -0.06 -18.77
N THR A 273 16.40 -1.04 -19.63
CA THR A 273 17.33 -0.85 -20.77
C THR A 273 16.85 0.23 -21.73
N THR A 274 15.53 0.36 -21.91
CA THR A 274 14.89 1.41 -22.73
C THR A 274 14.32 2.54 -21.89
N HIS A 275 13.97 2.29 -20.62
CA HIS A 275 13.40 3.27 -19.70
C HIS A 275 14.28 3.47 -18.47
N SER A 276 15.41 4.16 -18.62
CA SER A 276 16.46 4.29 -17.58
C SER A 276 15.99 4.89 -16.25
N ARG A 277 14.91 5.69 -16.27
CA ARG A 277 14.29 6.32 -15.09
C ARG A 277 13.49 5.36 -14.22
N SER A 278 13.14 4.18 -14.74
CA SER A 278 12.21 3.25 -14.10
C SER A 278 12.67 2.87 -12.69
N LYS A 279 11.71 2.75 -11.78
CA LYS A 279 11.91 2.39 -10.39
C LYS A 279 11.08 1.16 -10.05
N LEU A 280 11.60 0.38 -9.10
CA LEU A 280 10.99 -0.84 -8.60
C LEU A 280 10.52 -0.64 -7.16
N LEU A 281 9.24 -0.91 -6.89
CA LEU A 281 8.69 -0.95 -5.55
C LEU A 281 8.42 -2.40 -5.13
N VAL A 282 8.95 -2.82 -3.99
CA VAL A 282 8.68 -4.14 -3.40
C VAL A 282 7.95 -3.94 -2.08
N VAL A 283 6.83 -4.62 -1.89
CA VAL A 283 6.05 -4.56 -0.64
C VAL A 283 6.17 -5.88 0.07
N ALA A 284 6.91 -5.90 1.17
CA ALA A 284 7.18 -7.08 1.97
C ALA A 284 6.12 -7.28 3.07
N ALA A 285 5.93 -8.53 3.48
CA ALA A 285 5.02 -8.92 4.54
C ALA A 285 5.41 -8.34 5.92
N ASN A 286 6.70 -8.28 6.21
CA ASN A 286 7.25 -7.78 7.47
C ASN A 286 8.70 -7.28 7.30
N ILE A 287 9.25 -6.72 8.39
CA ILE A 287 10.60 -6.11 8.40
C ILE A 287 11.69 -7.16 8.13
N GLU A 288 11.56 -8.37 8.66
CA GLU A 288 12.51 -9.45 8.44
C GLU A 288 12.60 -9.82 6.94
N GLN A 289 11.45 -10.00 6.27
CA GLN A 289 11.44 -10.27 4.83
C GLN A 289 11.95 -9.06 4.04
N ALA A 290 11.65 -7.83 4.45
CA ALA A 290 12.17 -6.64 3.79
C ALA A 290 13.70 -6.56 3.82
N GLN A 291 14.30 -6.91 4.97
CA GLN A 291 15.76 -7.01 5.13
C GLN A 291 16.35 -8.10 4.24
N LYS A 292 15.73 -9.28 4.22
CA LYS A 292 16.11 -10.40 3.34
C LYS A 292 16.10 -10.01 1.85
N TYR A 293 15.01 -9.39 1.39
CA TYR A 293 14.90 -8.94 -0.01
C TYR A 293 15.91 -7.86 -0.37
N THR A 294 16.19 -6.95 0.57
CA THR A 294 17.18 -5.89 0.35
C THR A 294 18.59 -6.45 0.21
N ALA A 295 18.99 -7.37 1.10
CA ALA A 295 20.28 -8.05 0.99
C ALA A 295 20.38 -8.81 -0.34
N TRP A 296 19.34 -9.58 -0.68
CA TRP A 296 19.27 -10.35 -1.93
C TRP A 296 19.44 -9.48 -3.18
N LEU A 297 18.84 -8.29 -3.20
CA LEU A 297 18.95 -7.30 -4.28
C LEU A 297 20.33 -6.66 -4.35
N GLN A 298 20.89 -6.27 -3.21
CA GLN A 298 22.20 -5.63 -3.12
C GLN A 298 23.32 -6.59 -3.54
N GLU A 299 23.25 -7.87 -3.17
CA GLU A 299 24.16 -8.92 -3.63
C GLU A 299 24.17 -9.07 -5.15
N ARG A 300 23.08 -8.68 -5.81
CA ARG A 300 22.90 -8.73 -7.28
C ARG A 300 23.13 -7.37 -7.93
N GLY A 301 23.73 -6.43 -7.21
CA GLY A 301 24.09 -5.11 -7.72
C GLY A 301 22.91 -4.15 -7.93
N VAL A 302 21.72 -4.45 -7.41
CA VAL A 302 20.56 -3.53 -7.49
C VAL A 302 20.63 -2.55 -6.32
N PRO A 303 20.70 -1.22 -6.57
CA PRO A 303 20.70 -0.21 -5.51
C PRO A 303 19.35 -0.18 -4.79
N ALA A 304 19.27 -0.86 -3.64
CA ALA A 304 18.04 -1.08 -2.90
C ALA A 304 18.12 -0.52 -1.46
N ARG A 305 17.01 0.05 -0.98
CA ARG A 305 16.85 0.53 0.41
C ARG A 305 15.50 0.11 0.99
N ILE A 306 15.44 0.04 2.32
CA ILE A 306 14.22 -0.25 3.08
C ILE A 306 13.61 1.04 3.62
N ALA A 307 12.29 1.15 3.57
CA ALA A 307 11.51 2.14 4.31
C ALA A 307 10.46 1.43 5.18
N THR A 308 10.58 1.55 6.49
CA THR A 308 9.62 1.00 7.47
C THR A 308 9.07 2.11 8.35
N SER A 309 7.92 1.87 8.98
CA SER A 309 7.29 2.82 9.89
C SER A 309 8.02 2.99 11.23
N GLU A 310 8.84 2.04 11.63
CA GLU A 310 9.55 2.03 12.93
C GLU A 310 10.78 2.95 12.97
N ASP A 311 11.48 3.14 11.84
CA ASP A 311 12.64 4.03 11.74
C ASP A 311 12.35 5.21 10.82
N SER A 312 11.69 6.22 11.39
CA SER A 312 11.21 7.39 10.64
C SER A 312 12.31 8.17 9.94
N THR A 313 13.54 8.20 10.47
CA THR A 313 14.64 8.96 9.87
C THR A 313 15.29 8.20 8.72
N ALA A 314 15.63 6.92 8.91
CA ALA A 314 16.20 6.11 7.84
C ALA A 314 15.19 5.90 6.70
N ALA A 315 13.91 5.66 7.03
CA ALA A 315 12.84 5.55 6.04
C ALA A 315 12.68 6.85 5.23
N TYR A 316 12.72 8.02 5.89
CA TYR A 316 12.67 9.30 5.19
C TYR A 316 13.84 9.48 4.21
N GLN A 317 15.06 9.13 4.63
CA GLN A 317 16.23 9.22 3.74
C GLN A 317 16.15 8.22 2.58
N ALA A 318 15.66 7.00 2.82
CA ALA A 318 15.45 6.00 1.77
C ALA A 318 14.44 6.50 0.72
N ILE A 319 13.29 7.04 1.16
CA ILE A 319 12.27 7.62 0.28
C ILE A 319 12.85 8.82 -0.48
N LYS A 320 13.62 9.69 0.18
CA LYS A 320 14.27 10.83 -0.47
C LYS A 320 15.27 10.38 -1.54
N ALA A 321 16.06 9.35 -1.27
CA ALA A 321 17.01 8.79 -2.24
C ALA A 321 16.30 8.10 -3.42
N PHE A 322 15.17 7.44 -3.15
CA PHE A 322 14.34 6.78 -4.16
C PHE A 322 13.62 7.77 -5.08
N LYS A 323 13.19 8.93 -4.56
CA LYS A 323 12.63 10.05 -5.34
C LYS A 323 13.64 10.71 -6.29
N ARG A 324 14.94 10.53 -6.06
CA ARG A 324 16.01 11.14 -6.89
C ARG A 324 16.26 10.33 -8.15
N GLN A 325 16.86 11.01 -9.13
CA GLN A 325 17.34 10.42 -10.38
C GLN A 325 18.84 10.75 -10.53
N GLY A 326 19.60 9.89 -11.21
CA GLY A 326 21.04 10.05 -11.42
C GLY A 326 21.91 9.59 -10.24
N SER A 327 23.06 10.24 -10.05
CA SER A 327 24.06 9.82 -9.05
C SER A 327 23.49 9.86 -7.62
N GLY A 328 23.69 8.78 -6.87
CA GLY A 328 23.18 8.62 -5.50
C GLY A 328 21.68 8.33 -5.40
N ALA A 329 21.00 8.07 -6.52
CA ALA A 329 19.63 7.59 -6.53
C ALA A 329 19.55 6.11 -6.10
N VAL A 330 18.44 5.76 -5.48
CA VAL A 330 18.07 4.37 -5.18
C VAL A 330 17.04 3.95 -6.21
N ASP A 331 17.19 2.74 -6.75
CA ASP A 331 16.36 2.26 -7.85
C ASP A 331 15.27 1.31 -7.40
N CYS A 332 15.49 0.64 -6.26
CA CYS A 332 14.52 -0.22 -5.63
C CYS A 332 14.23 0.22 -4.19
N LEU A 333 12.95 0.41 -3.88
CA LEU A 333 12.49 0.64 -2.52
C LEU A 333 11.73 -0.59 -2.02
N ILE A 334 12.15 -1.14 -0.89
CA ILE A 334 11.43 -2.19 -0.18
C ILE A 334 10.67 -1.53 0.97
N THR A 335 9.38 -1.74 1.05
CA THR A 335 8.51 -1.20 2.10
C THR A 335 7.79 -2.32 2.82
N VAL A 336 7.41 -2.07 4.08
CA VAL A 336 6.53 -2.95 4.86
C VAL A 336 5.26 -2.17 5.19
N ALA A 337 4.11 -2.82 5.03
CA ALA A 337 2.81 -2.24 5.33
C ALA A 337 2.65 -0.82 4.69
N MET A 338 2.13 0.15 5.46
CA MET A 338 1.69 1.48 5.02
C MET A 338 2.82 2.49 4.72
N ALA A 339 4.09 2.11 4.69
CA ALA A 339 5.20 3.05 4.41
C ALA A 339 5.25 3.57 2.95
N TYR A 340 4.31 3.14 2.09
CA TYR A 340 4.04 3.74 0.78
C TYR A 340 3.00 4.87 0.80
N GLU A 341 2.28 5.10 1.90
CA GLU A 341 1.29 6.18 1.99
C GLU A 341 1.96 7.54 1.77
N GLY A 342 1.47 8.30 0.79
CA GLY A 342 2.09 9.56 0.37
C GLY A 342 3.37 9.40 -0.45
N LEU A 343 3.76 8.17 -0.85
CA LEU A 343 4.82 7.97 -1.84
C LEU A 343 4.32 8.46 -3.20
N ASP A 344 4.92 9.56 -3.67
CA ASP A 344 4.68 10.14 -4.99
C ASP A 344 5.97 10.04 -5.80
N VAL A 345 6.06 8.99 -6.60
CA VAL A 345 7.19 8.70 -7.51
C VAL A 345 6.60 8.16 -8.80
N PRO A 346 6.28 9.03 -9.80
CA PRO A 346 5.74 8.60 -11.08
C PRO A 346 6.63 7.60 -11.83
N ALA A 347 7.93 7.60 -11.55
CA ALA A 347 8.89 6.70 -12.15
C ALA A 347 8.76 5.22 -11.70
N ILE A 348 7.90 4.89 -10.73
CA ILE A 348 7.62 3.50 -10.37
C ILE A 348 6.87 2.83 -11.52
N THR A 349 7.51 1.87 -12.18
CA THR A 349 6.86 1.10 -13.25
C THR A 349 6.57 -0.33 -12.82
N HIS A 350 7.31 -0.87 -11.84
CA HIS A 350 7.14 -2.24 -11.36
C HIS A 350 6.77 -2.27 -9.88
N LEU A 351 5.75 -3.04 -9.54
CA LEU A 351 5.33 -3.34 -8.17
C LEU A 351 5.38 -4.84 -7.94
N ILE A 352 6.18 -5.28 -6.95
CA ILE A 352 6.20 -6.67 -6.50
C ILE A 352 5.56 -6.75 -5.12
N CYS A 353 4.35 -7.31 -5.05
CA CYS A 353 3.52 -7.40 -3.86
C CYS A 353 3.75 -8.75 -3.15
N LEU A 354 4.62 -8.75 -2.14
CA LEU A 354 4.99 -9.90 -1.31
C LEU A 354 4.47 -9.73 0.12
N THR A 355 3.19 -9.40 0.26
CA THR A 355 2.52 -9.25 1.55
C THR A 355 1.25 -10.08 1.63
N HIS A 356 0.75 -10.27 2.85
CA HIS A 356 -0.48 -11.00 3.15
C HIS A 356 -1.74 -10.10 3.25
N ILE A 357 -1.59 -8.77 3.18
CA ILE A 357 -2.70 -7.83 3.33
C ILE A 357 -3.64 -7.93 2.11
N ARG A 358 -4.94 -8.16 2.33
CA ARG A 358 -5.94 -8.40 1.27
C ARG A 358 -7.17 -7.49 1.33
N THR A 359 -7.10 -6.39 2.06
CA THR A 359 -8.20 -5.41 2.06
C THR A 359 -8.19 -4.62 0.74
N LYS A 360 -9.37 -4.42 0.15
CA LYS A 360 -9.52 -3.69 -1.12
C LYS A 360 -8.91 -2.29 -1.08
N PRO A 361 -9.18 -1.45 -0.06
CA PRO A 361 -8.57 -0.12 0.01
C PRO A 361 -7.04 -0.15 -0.01
N TRP A 362 -6.45 -1.13 0.66
CA TRP A 362 -5.00 -1.28 0.71
C TRP A 362 -4.43 -1.69 -0.65
N ILE A 363 -5.04 -2.67 -1.32
CA ILE A 363 -4.62 -3.14 -2.65
C ILE A 363 -4.75 -2.01 -3.69
N GLU A 364 -5.88 -1.29 -3.69
CA GLU A 364 -6.07 -0.17 -4.60
C GLU A 364 -5.00 0.91 -4.38
N GLN A 365 -4.73 1.30 -3.13
CA GLN A 365 -3.73 2.32 -2.84
C GLN A 365 -2.30 1.92 -3.23
N VAL A 366 -1.93 0.64 -3.06
CA VAL A 366 -0.57 0.17 -3.40
C VAL A 366 -0.38 0.05 -4.91
N VAL A 367 -1.38 -0.47 -5.63
CA VAL A 367 -1.34 -0.61 -7.10
C VAL A 367 -1.21 0.77 -7.76
N HIS A 368 -1.95 1.76 -7.27
CA HIS A 368 -1.87 3.13 -7.78
C HIS A 368 -0.57 3.88 -7.46
N ARG A 369 0.39 3.25 -6.77
CA ARG A 369 1.77 3.77 -6.71
C ARG A 369 2.53 3.55 -8.01
N ALA A 370 2.18 2.52 -8.78
CA ALA A 370 2.81 2.19 -10.05
C ALA A 370 2.04 2.68 -11.28
N THR A 371 0.77 3.09 -11.14
CA THR A 371 -0.08 3.51 -12.28
C THR A 371 -0.10 5.02 -12.50
N ARG A 372 0.86 5.77 -11.97
CA ARG A 372 0.95 7.23 -12.21
C ARG A 372 1.61 7.50 -13.57
N MET A 373 1.08 8.47 -14.31
CA MET A 373 1.75 8.95 -15.52
C MET A 373 3.01 9.75 -15.16
N ASP A 374 4.15 9.39 -15.75
CA ASP A 374 5.41 10.14 -15.64
C ASP A 374 5.63 10.98 -16.92
N PRO A 375 5.51 12.32 -16.86
CA PRO A 375 5.75 13.19 -18.01
C PRO A 375 7.18 13.09 -18.57
N LEU A 376 8.11 12.54 -17.80
CA LEU A 376 9.53 12.41 -18.15
C LEU A 376 9.89 10.99 -18.63
N ALA A 377 8.94 10.05 -18.67
CA ALA A 377 9.19 8.66 -19.06
C ALA A 377 8.92 8.36 -20.55
N GLY A 378 8.65 9.39 -21.37
CA GLY A 378 8.34 9.24 -22.79
C GLY A 378 6.85 9.27 -23.10
N PRO A 379 6.44 8.85 -24.31
CA PRO A 379 5.04 8.90 -24.75
C PRO A 379 4.10 8.10 -23.84
N TYR A 380 2.90 8.63 -23.58
CA TYR A 380 1.90 7.96 -22.74
C TYR A 380 1.58 6.53 -23.19
N ALA A 381 1.51 6.30 -24.51
CA ALA A 381 1.18 5.00 -25.09
C ALA A 381 2.23 3.90 -24.81
N GLU A 382 3.45 4.28 -24.46
CA GLU A 382 4.55 3.36 -24.13
C GLU A 382 4.65 3.08 -22.63
N GLN A 383 3.97 3.88 -21.79
CA GLN A 383 4.02 3.72 -20.35
C GLN A 383 3.03 2.65 -19.87
N ARG A 384 3.54 1.73 -19.05
CA ARG A 384 2.73 0.67 -18.45
C ARG A 384 3.26 0.29 -17.07
N ALA A 385 2.35 -0.03 -16.16
CA ALA A 385 2.65 -0.57 -14.84
C ALA A 385 2.67 -2.11 -14.87
N TYR A 386 3.63 -2.72 -14.19
CA TYR A 386 3.78 -4.18 -14.09
C TYR A 386 3.63 -4.62 -12.64
N ILE A 387 2.59 -5.40 -12.35
CA ILE A 387 2.23 -5.81 -11.00
C ILE A 387 2.50 -7.32 -10.85
N TYR A 388 3.29 -7.69 -9.85
CA TYR A 388 3.66 -9.07 -9.55
C TYR A 388 3.12 -9.45 -8.17
N ALA A 389 2.34 -10.53 -8.07
CA ALA A 389 1.76 -10.96 -6.80
C ALA A 389 1.49 -12.47 -6.75
N PRO A 390 1.36 -13.10 -5.56
CA PRO A 390 0.84 -14.46 -5.43
C PRO A 390 -0.57 -14.59 -6.02
N ASP A 391 -0.88 -15.74 -6.63
CA ASP A 391 -2.20 -16.06 -7.16
C ASP A 391 -3.14 -16.57 -6.06
N ASP A 392 -3.54 -15.69 -5.15
CA ASP A 392 -4.64 -15.95 -4.23
C ASP A 392 -5.94 -15.27 -4.67
N ARG A 393 -7.06 -15.92 -4.36
CA ARG A 393 -8.40 -15.47 -4.77
C ARG A 393 -8.73 -14.04 -4.30
N PRO A 394 -8.53 -13.65 -3.03
CA PRO A 394 -8.83 -12.29 -2.58
C PRO A 394 -8.08 -11.21 -3.36
N PHE A 395 -6.79 -11.42 -3.66
CA PHE A 395 -6.01 -10.46 -4.44
C PHE A 395 -6.54 -10.34 -5.89
N ARG A 396 -6.89 -11.49 -6.50
CA ARG A 396 -7.51 -11.52 -7.85
C ARG A 396 -8.85 -10.81 -7.90
N GLU A 397 -9.71 -11.01 -6.92
CA GLU A 397 -11.03 -10.36 -6.89
C GLU A 397 -10.89 -8.83 -6.78
N CYS A 398 -9.97 -8.36 -5.93
CA CYS A 398 -9.70 -6.93 -5.82
C CYS A 398 -9.14 -6.32 -7.11
N LEU A 399 -8.17 -7.00 -7.76
CA LEU A 399 -7.61 -6.52 -9.01
C LEU A 399 -8.56 -6.67 -10.19
N GLY A 400 -9.43 -7.69 -10.19
CA GLY A 400 -10.49 -7.87 -11.18
C GLY A 400 -11.36 -6.63 -11.28
N TYR A 401 -11.77 -6.07 -10.15
CA TYR A 401 -12.52 -4.82 -10.11
C TYR A 401 -11.78 -3.63 -10.76
N ILE A 402 -10.47 -3.49 -10.50
CA ILE A 402 -9.62 -2.46 -11.13
C ILE A 402 -9.55 -2.68 -12.65
N LEU A 403 -9.38 -3.94 -13.08
CA LEU A 403 -9.27 -4.34 -14.48
C LEU A 403 -10.60 -4.19 -15.24
N ASP A 404 -11.74 -4.39 -14.58
CA ASP A 404 -13.07 -4.19 -15.16
C ASP A 404 -13.30 -2.70 -15.45
N GLN A 405 -12.98 -1.81 -14.49
CA GLN A 405 -13.04 -0.36 -14.71
C GLN A 405 -12.14 0.09 -15.86
N ARG A 406 -10.93 -0.49 -15.96
CA ARG A 406 -10.02 -0.29 -17.10
C ARG A 406 -10.68 -0.71 -18.41
N THR A 407 -11.31 -1.88 -18.45
CA THR A 407 -11.95 -2.42 -19.66
C THR A 407 -13.06 -1.51 -20.15
N THR A 408 -13.92 -1.04 -19.25
CA THR A 408 -14.94 -0.01 -19.55
C THR A 408 -14.30 1.27 -20.10
N ALA A 409 -13.21 1.74 -19.49
CA ALA A 409 -12.53 2.95 -19.95
C ALA A 409 -11.97 2.83 -21.37
N ILE A 410 -11.44 1.65 -21.72
CA ILE A 410 -10.87 1.37 -23.05
C ILE A 410 -11.99 1.14 -24.08
N ALA A 411 -13.11 0.51 -23.70
CA ALA A 411 -14.23 0.22 -24.58
C ALA A 411 -15.05 1.48 -24.95
N ASP A 412 -15.17 2.47 -24.06
CA ASP A 412 -16.05 3.63 -24.21
C ASP A 412 -15.48 4.79 -25.08
N SER A 413 -14.54 4.54 -25.99
CA SER A 413 -14.12 5.54 -27.00
C SER A 413 -14.89 5.38 -28.32
N PRO A 414 -15.56 6.42 -28.86
CA PRO A 414 -16.51 7.34 -28.26
C PRO A 414 -17.95 6.99 -28.71
N SER A 415 -18.83 6.61 -27.79
CA SER A 415 -20.27 6.92 -27.82
C SER A 415 -20.98 6.26 -26.66
N SER A 416 -21.84 7.04 -25.99
CA SER A 416 -22.76 6.68 -24.91
C SER A 416 -22.19 6.61 -23.48
N THR A 417 -22.48 7.69 -22.74
CA THR A 417 -22.45 7.72 -21.29
C THR A 417 -23.54 6.77 -20.77
N GLN A 418 -23.16 5.59 -20.27
CA GLN A 418 -24.02 4.79 -19.40
C GLN A 418 -23.46 4.80 -17.99
N ILE A 419 -24.27 5.31 -17.06
CA ILE A 419 -24.07 5.18 -15.62
C ILE A 419 -24.34 3.70 -15.30
N LEU A 420 -23.28 2.92 -15.08
CA LEU A 420 -23.41 1.54 -14.64
C LEU A 420 -23.75 1.53 -13.14
N GLY A 421 -24.92 0.97 -12.84
CA GLY A 421 -25.42 0.74 -11.49
C GLY A 421 -24.49 -0.16 -10.69
N GLU A 422 -24.49 0.08 -9.37
CA GLU A 422 -23.73 -0.70 -8.40
C GLU A 422 -24.04 -2.19 -8.49
N GLY A 423 -23.06 -2.96 -8.99
CA GLY A 423 -23.00 -4.38 -8.72
C GLY A 423 -22.78 -4.58 -7.22
N ALA A 424 -23.71 -5.29 -6.57
CA ALA A 424 -23.55 -5.69 -5.19
C ALA A 424 -22.27 -6.54 -5.05
N TYR A 425 -21.35 -6.06 -4.21
CA TYR A 425 -20.11 -6.76 -3.90
C TYR A 425 -20.42 -8.01 -3.06
N PRO A 426 -19.87 -9.19 -3.37
CA PRO A 426 -19.88 -10.31 -2.45
C PRO A 426 -19.07 -9.96 -1.19
N ASP A 427 -19.58 -10.38 -0.03
CA ASP A 427 -19.17 -9.97 1.33
C ASP A 427 -17.66 -9.67 1.50
N ALA A 428 -17.36 -8.42 1.87
CA ALA A 428 -16.02 -7.86 2.05
C ALA A 428 -15.31 -8.32 3.35
N GLN A 429 -15.30 -9.62 3.65
CA GLN A 429 -14.41 -10.15 4.68
C GLN A 429 -13.04 -10.45 4.05
N GLY A 430 -12.19 -9.42 3.97
CA GLY A 430 -10.79 -9.61 3.62
C GLY A 430 -10.15 -10.65 4.55
N LEU A 431 -9.40 -11.60 3.99
CA LEU A 431 -8.51 -12.46 4.78
C LEU A 431 -7.43 -11.55 5.37
N LEU A 432 -7.64 -11.07 6.58
CA LEU A 432 -6.57 -10.60 7.46
C LEU A 432 -6.07 -11.84 8.21
N PRO A 433 -4.91 -12.40 7.87
CA PRO A 433 -4.26 -13.33 8.78
C PRO A 433 -4.01 -12.57 10.07
N THR A 434 -4.72 -12.93 11.12
CA THR A 434 -4.42 -12.41 12.46
C THR A 434 -3.00 -12.86 12.83
N GLU A 435 -2.31 -12.12 13.71
CA GLU A 435 -1.01 -12.56 14.26
C GLU A 435 -1.07 -14.00 14.80
N ARG A 436 -2.26 -14.44 15.24
CA ARG A 436 -2.55 -15.83 15.61
C ARG A 436 -2.31 -16.82 14.47
N ALA A 437 -2.75 -16.52 13.25
CA ALA A 437 -2.54 -17.38 12.08
C ALA A 437 -1.06 -17.45 11.66
N GLU A 438 -0.30 -16.36 11.81
CA GLU A 438 1.16 -16.37 11.61
C GLU A 438 1.89 -17.20 12.66
N SER A 439 1.43 -17.18 13.92
CA SER A 439 2.01 -17.96 15.03
C SER A 439 1.62 -19.45 15.02
N SER A 440 0.57 -19.82 14.30
CA SER A 440 -0.01 -21.17 14.32
C SER A 440 0.51 -22.11 13.25
N ILE A 441 1.41 -21.65 12.37
CA ILE A 441 1.97 -22.47 11.30
C ILE A 441 3.49 -22.40 11.27
N GLN A 442 4.13 -23.50 10.87
CA GLN A 442 5.55 -23.55 10.53
C GLN A 442 5.68 -23.76 9.01
N PRO A 443 6.02 -22.70 8.24
CA PRO A 443 6.29 -22.83 6.81
C PRO A 443 7.44 -23.80 6.56
N LEU A 444 7.25 -24.78 5.66
CA LEU A 444 8.30 -25.74 5.29
C LEU A 444 8.92 -25.40 3.93
N ARG A 445 8.09 -25.30 2.89
CA ARG A 445 8.52 -25.04 1.51
C ARG A 445 7.38 -24.52 0.64
N SER A 446 7.73 -23.87 -0.46
CA SER A 446 6.81 -23.55 -1.55
C SER A 446 7.54 -23.58 -2.90
N GLY A 447 6.80 -23.45 -4.00
CA GLY A 447 7.39 -23.26 -5.33
C GLY A 447 6.37 -22.69 -6.30
N VAL A 448 6.82 -21.84 -7.22
CA VAL A 448 5.95 -21.30 -8.28
C VAL A 448 5.72 -22.39 -9.32
N LEU A 449 4.45 -22.72 -9.56
CA LEU A 449 4.04 -23.69 -10.58
C LEU A 449 3.86 -23.02 -11.94
N GLU A 450 3.18 -21.86 -11.94
CA GLU A 450 2.87 -21.09 -13.14
C GLU A 450 2.82 -19.60 -12.82
N MET A 451 3.21 -18.78 -13.79
CA MET A 451 2.90 -17.35 -13.82
C MET A 451 1.76 -17.13 -14.81
N ARG A 452 0.59 -16.66 -14.37
CA ARG A 452 -0.54 -16.36 -15.27
C ARG A 452 -0.30 -15.02 -16.00
N ASN A 453 -0.82 -14.89 -17.24
CA ASN A 453 -0.55 -13.84 -18.24
C ASN A 453 0.84 -13.92 -18.91
N GLN A 454 1.07 -15.06 -19.60
CA GLN A 454 2.34 -15.50 -20.18
C GLN A 454 2.76 -14.89 -21.53
N GLY A 455 2.00 -13.98 -22.14
CA GLY A 455 2.27 -13.50 -23.51
C GLY A 455 3.67 -12.89 -23.76
N LEU A 456 4.38 -12.50 -22.71
CA LEU A 456 5.76 -11.97 -22.74
C LEU A 456 6.86 -12.98 -22.40
N TRP A 457 6.52 -14.17 -21.89
CA TRP A 457 7.49 -15.14 -21.36
C TRP A 457 8.19 -15.97 -22.43
N ALA A 458 7.60 -16.11 -23.62
CA ALA A 458 8.20 -16.88 -24.72
C ALA A 458 9.55 -16.30 -25.20
N ASN A 459 9.80 -15.01 -24.97
CA ASN A 459 11.01 -14.31 -25.42
C ASN A 459 12.10 -14.18 -24.34
N LEU A 460 11.80 -14.48 -23.07
CA LEU A 460 12.77 -14.49 -21.96
C LEU A 460 13.39 -15.88 -21.73
N ALA A 461 12.77 -16.94 -22.27
CA ALA A 461 13.23 -18.30 -22.11
C ALA A 461 14.42 -18.68 -23.02
N THR A 462 14.84 -17.82 -23.96
CA THR A 462 15.80 -18.20 -25.01
C THR A 462 17.26 -17.88 -24.74
N GLN A 463 17.64 -17.27 -23.61
CA GLN A 463 19.05 -17.21 -23.20
C GLN A 463 19.21 -17.40 -21.69
N GLY A 464 19.65 -18.61 -21.34
CA GLY A 464 19.91 -19.02 -19.96
C GLY A 464 18.82 -19.94 -19.44
N GLN A 465 18.84 -21.19 -19.93
CA GLN A 465 18.42 -22.32 -19.11
C GLN A 465 19.15 -22.18 -17.76
N THR A 466 18.48 -21.59 -16.79
CA THR A 466 18.88 -21.74 -15.40
C THR A 466 18.44 -23.16 -15.09
N GLU A 467 19.37 -24.11 -15.23
CA GLU A 467 19.20 -25.42 -14.63
C GLU A 467 18.63 -25.18 -13.24
N MET A 468 17.43 -25.70 -12.99
CA MET A 468 16.91 -25.79 -11.64
C MET A 468 18.01 -26.46 -10.83
N HIS A 469 18.71 -25.69 -9.99
CA HIS A 469 19.65 -26.28 -9.06
C HIS A 469 18.81 -26.95 -7.98
N GLN A 470 18.30 -28.14 -8.31
CA GLN A 470 17.69 -29.04 -7.36
C GLN A 470 18.79 -29.39 -6.37
N GLU A 471 18.76 -28.80 -5.17
CA GLU A 471 19.69 -29.12 -4.10
C GLU A 471 19.80 -30.64 -4.01
N THR A 472 21.01 -31.16 -4.21
CA THR A 472 21.28 -32.59 -4.10
C THR A 472 20.89 -33.07 -2.70
N PRO A 473 20.52 -34.36 -2.51
CA PRO A 473 20.21 -34.88 -1.18
C PRO A 473 21.33 -34.59 -0.15
N LYS A 474 22.58 -34.50 -0.59
CA LYS A 474 23.72 -34.13 0.24
C LYS A 474 23.66 -32.66 0.70
N GLU A 475 23.39 -31.73 -0.22
CA GLU A 475 23.26 -30.30 0.10
C GLU A 475 22.09 -30.02 1.04
N ARG A 476 20.96 -30.73 0.89
CA ARG A 476 19.82 -30.65 1.83
C ARG A 476 20.20 -31.07 3.25
N LEU A 477 20.92 -32.20 3.37
CA LEU A 477 21.40 -32.70 4.66
C LEU A 477 22.41 -31.75 5.31
N ASP A 478 23.34 -31.20 4.52
CA ASP A 478 24.37 -30.29 5.02
C ASP A 478 23.77 -28.95 5.47
N ARG A 479 22.77 -28.44 4.75
CA ARG A 479 21.98 -27.27 5.14
C ARG A 479 21.26 -27.47 6.48
N LEU A 480 20.62 -28.61 6.69
CA LEU A 480 19.93 -28.93 7.95
C LEU A 480 20.92 -29.07 9.12
N ARG A 481 22.06 -29.73 8.91
CA ARG A 481 23.12 -29.85 9.91
C ARG A 481 23.65 -28.47 10.32
N LYS A 482 23.87 -27.58 9.35
CA LYS A 482 24.34 -26.22 9.58
C LYS A 482 23.32 -25.40 10.38
N LYS A 483 22.03 -25.49 10.05
CA LYS A 483 20.95 -24.85 10.82
C LYS A 483 20.90 -25.33 12.28
N ILE A 484 20.93 -26.65 12.50
CA ILE A 484 20.97 -27.23 13.85
C ILE A 484 22.23 -26.75 14.60
N GLU A 485 23.38 -26.69 13.92
CA GLU A 485 24.62 -26.23 14.54
C GLU A 485 24.58 -24.76 14.93
N GLN A 486 24.03 -23.89 14.09
CA GLN A 486 23.87 -22.48 14.38
C GLN A 486 23.00 -22.27 15.63
N HIS A 487 21.85 -22.96 15.70
CA HIS A 487 20.97 -22.90 16.87
C HIS A 487 21.65 -23.40 18.13
N VAL A 488 22.30 -24.57 18.05
CA VAL A 488 23.04 -25.17 19.17
C VAL A 488 24.13 -24.22 19.68
N ARG A 489 24.94 -23.66 18.78
CA ARG A 489 26.02 -22.72 19.15
C ARG A 489 25.47 -21.45 19.78
N ALA A 490 24.41 -20.88 19.22
CA ALA A 490 23.80 -19.68 19.75
C ALA A 490 23.23 -19.91 21.18
N HIS A 491 22.61 -21.07 21.43
CA HIS A 491 22.14 -21.43 22.77
C HIS A 491 23.29 -21.70 23.75
N GLU A 492 24.33 -22.43 23.32
CA GLU A 492 25.51 -22.69 24.15
C GLU A 492 26.22 -21.38 24.53
N GLN A 493 26.30 -20.42 23.60
CA GLN A 493 26.84 -19.09 23.86
C GLN A 493 25.95 -18.28 24.82
N SER A 494 24.64 -18.25 24.62
CA SER A 494 23.72 -17.47 25.47
C SER A 494 23.69 -17.97 26.92
N ARG A 495 23.89 -19.28 27.12
CA ARG A 495 23.91 -19.93 28.44
C ARG A 495 25.32 -20.20 29.00
N LYS A 496 26.38 -19.73 28.33
CA LYS A 496 27.80 -19.97 28.69
C LYS A 496 28.12 -21.45 28.92
N LEU A 497 27.52 -22.35 28.13
CA LEU A 497 27.75 -23.79 28.21
C LEU A 497 29.05 -24.18 27.47
N SER A 498 29.67 -25.28 27.90
CA SER A 498 30.84 -25.82 27.19
C SER A 498 30.46 -26.26 25.78
N HIS A 499 31.34 -26.02 24.80
CA HIS A 499 31.09 -26.38 23.41
C HIS A 499 30.79 -27.88 23.26
N GLY A 500 29.69 -28.21 22.59
CA GLY A 500 29.27 -29.60 22.32
C GLY A 500 28.48 -30.25 23.46
N THR A 501 28.04 -29.50 24.47
CA THR A 501 27.13 -29.98 25.52
C THR A 501 25.78 -30.39 24.93
N VAL A 502 25.19 -29.53 24.11
CA VAL A 502 23.89 -29.81 23.47
C VAL A 502 24.03 -30.90 22.42
N ASN A 503 25.15 -30.95 21.70
CA ASN A 503 25.42 -32.04 20.75
C ASN A 503 25.51 -33.41 21.44
N ARG A 504 26.08 -33.50 22.65
CA ARG A 504 26.06 -34.73 23.46
C ARG A 504 24.63 -35.12 23.86
N ALA A 505 23.79 -34.15 24.22
CA ALA A 505 22.39 -34.40 24.55
C ALA A 505 21.59 -34.90 23.33
N VAL A 506 21.82 -34.31 22.15
CA VAL A 506 21.27 -34.79 20.88
C VAL A 506 21.68 -36.24 20.63
N TYR A 507 22.97 -36.57 20.77
CA TYR A 507 23.42 -37.95 20.59
C TYR A 507 22.80 -38.92 21.61
N SER A 508 22.69 -38.51 22.88
CA SER A 508 22.06 -39.31 23.93
C SER A 508 20.57 -39.58 23.65
N LYS A 509 19.85 -38.60 23.07
CA LYS A 509 18.42 -38.70 22.78
C LYS A 509 18.15 -39.55 21.53
N PHE A 510 18.88 -39.32 20.46
CA PHE A 510 18.61 -39.92 19.14
C PHE A 510 19.50 -41.13 18.84
N ARG A 511 20.46 -41.44 19.72
CA ARG A 511 21.40 -42.58 19.62
C ARG A 511 22.16 -42.65 18.28
N LYS A 512 22.31 -41.51 17.62
CA LYS A 512 22.91 -41.38 16.28
C LYS A 512 23.63 -40.04 16.18
N SER A 513 24.69 -39.96 15.38
CA SER A 513 25.37 -38.69 15.11
C SER A 513 24.65 -37.92 14.01
N ARG A 514 24.66 -36.58 14.06
CA ARG A 514 24.03 -35.73 13.02
C ARG A 514 24.57 -35.99 11.61
N ALA A 515 25.83 -36.43 11.51
CA ALA A 515 26.47 -36.82 10.25
C ALA A 515 25.93 -38.13 9.66
N ALA A 516 25.38 -39.03 10.49
CA ALA A 516 24.80 -40.30 10.06
C ALA A 516 23.26 -40.25 9.94
N MET A 517 22.63 -39.12 10.27
CA MET A 517 21.17 -38.98 10.25
C MET A 517 20.62 -38.72 8.85
N THR A 518 19.42 -39.24 8.59
CA THR A 518 18.60 -38.94 7.42
C THR A 518 17.94 -37.57 7.54
N GLU A 519 17.35 -37.09 6.45
CA GLU A 519 16.68 -35.78 6.41
C GLU A 519 15.52 -35.70 7.42
N SER A 520 14.68 -36.74 7.49
CA SER A 520 13.58 -36.82 8.47
C SER A 520 14.09 -36.84 9.92
N GLU A 521 15.18 -37.55 10.19
CA GLU A 521 15.79 -37.59 11.52
C GLU A 521 16.35 -36.23 11.94
N LEU A 522 17.01 -35.51 11.02
CA LEU A 522 17.53 -34.16 11.30
C LEU A 522 16.41 -33.14 11.57
N HIS A 523 15.27 -33.24 10.90
CA HIS A 523 14.11 -32.40 11.22
C HIS A 523 13.58 -32.67 12.64
N LYS A 524 13.51 -33.95 13.06
CA LYS A 524 13.14 -34.31 14.44
C LYS A 524 14.16 -33.78 15.47
N VAL A 525 15.45 -33.80 15.13
CA VAL A 525 16.48 -33.17 15.96
C VAL A 525 16.24 -31.67 16.08
N MET A 526 16.01 -30.98 14.96
CA MET A 526 15.80 -29.52 14.97
C MET A 526 14.59 -29.13 15.83
N GLN A 527 13.47 -29.82 15.69
CA GLN A 527 12.27 -29.62 16.52
C GLN A 527 12.55 -29.86 18.00
N TRP A 528 13.26 -30.95 18.32
CA TRP A 528 13.61 -31.28 19.70
C TRP A 528 14.58 -30.25 20.31
N VAL A 529 15.58 -29.81 19.55
CA VAL A 529 16.55 -28.81 20.01
C VAL A 529 15.86 -27.47 20.23
N HIS A 530 14.97 -27.03 19.34
CA HIS A 530 14.17 -25.81 19.56
C HIS A 530 13.31 -25.89 20.82
N LYS A 531 12.72 -27.06 21.10
CA LYS A 531 11.85 -27.26 22.26
C LYS A 531 12.61 -27.31 23.59
N ILE A 532 13.75 -27.99 23.62
CA ILE A 532 14.50 -28.25 24.86
C ILE A 532 15.57 -27.19 25.12
N TYR A 533 16.09 -26.56 24.06
CA TYR A 533 17.15 -25.55 24.10
C TYR A 533 16.71 -24.27 23.36
N PRO A 534 15.69 -23.54 23.86
CA PRO A 534 15.22 -22.30 23.24
C PRO A 534 16.29 -21.21 23.34
N LEU A 535 16.40 -20.37 22.29
CA LEU A 535 17.35 -19.26 22.26
C LEU A 535 16.99 -18.15 23.23
#